data_AF-A0A9E3CAD9-F1
#
_entry.id   AF-A0A9E3CAD9-F1
#
_cell.length_a   1.000
_cell.length_b   1.000
_cell.length_c   1.000
_cell.angle_alpha   90.00
_cell.angle_beta   90.00
_cell.angle_gamma   90.00
#
_symmetry.space_group_name_H-M   'P 1'
#
loop_
_entity.id
_entity.type
_entity.pdbx_description
1 polymer ?
#
loop_
_entity_poly.entity_id
_entity_poly.type
_entity_poly.pdbx_seq_one_letter_code
_entity_poly.pdbx_strand_id
1 'polypeptide(L)'
;MEDAELLMEEPVKRFWDRIKIPPEKWQLPPLGDEGGGFWVVAVVGQKCVWYNDIEEGFNISRASQFGQISRYSCNQTDLLIIISNYHHDFLKAIASEA
;
A
#
# COMPACT_ATOMS: atom_id res chain seq x y z
N MET A 1 11.83 -0.51 -6.18
CA MET A 1 11.25 0.44 -5.20
C MET A 1 11.99 1.76 -5.22
N GLU A 2 13.33 1.77 -5.10
CA GLU A 2 14.14 3.00 -5.17
C GLU A 2 13.88 3.84 -6.42
N ASP A 3 13.82 3.23 -7.62
CA ASP A 3 13.52 3.96 -8.86
C ASP A 3 12.16 4.67 -8.84
N ALA A 4 11.14 4.02 -8.24
CA ALA A 4 9.82 4.62 -8.12
C ALA A 4 9.83 5.79 -7.13
N GLU A 5 10.60 5.71 -6.04
CA GLU A 5 10.73 6.80 -5.07
C GLU A 5 11.44 8.02 -5.65
N LEU A 6 12.40 7.82 -6.56
CA LEU A 6 13.10 8.90 -7.25
C LEU A 6 12.18 9.67 -8.23
N LEU A 7 11.14 9.01 -8.74
CA LEU A 7 10.17 9.59 -9.66
C LEU A 7 8.97 10.25 -8.95
N MET A 8 8.90 10.19 -7.62
CA MET A 8 7.82 10.83 -6.87
C MET A 8 8.04 12.34 -6.75
N GLU A 9 7.05 13.12 -7.18
CA GLU A 9 7.01 14.57 -6.97
C GLU A 9 6.85 14.95 -5.50
N GLU A 10 7.32 16.14 -5.13
CA GLU A 10 7.52 16.60 -3.73
C GLU A 10 6.32 16.50 -2.75
N PRO A 11 5.04 16.68 -3.12
CA PRO A 11 3.95 16.39 -2.17
C PRO A 11 3.72 14.88 -1.97
N VAL A 12 3.83 14.10 -3.04
CA VAL A 12 3.64 12.64 -3.01
C VAL A 12 4.78 11.97 -2.26
N LYS A 13 6.02 12.41 -2.49
CA LYS A 13 7.20 11.90 -1.79
C LYS A 13 7.11 12.11 -0.28
N ARG A 14 6.70 13.31 0.17
CA ARG A 14 6.50 13.58 1.61
C ARG A 14 5.38 12.76 2.22
N PHE A 15 4.34 12.45 1.45
CA PHE A 15 3.30 11.52 1.89
C PHE A 15 3.87 10.11 2.04
N TRP A 16 4.56 9.60 1.01
CA TRP A 16 5.23 8.29 1.03
C TRP A 16 6.17 8.14 2.22
N ASP A 17 7.05 9.10 2.46
CA ASP A 17 8.06 9.05 3.53
C ASP A 17 7.44 9.00 4.95
N ARG A 18 6.16 9.38 5.11
CA ARG A 18 5.44 9.31 6.39
C ARG A 18 4.70 8.00 6.61
N ILE A 19 4.44 7.26 5.53
CA ILE A 19 3.56 6.08 5.57
C ILE A 19 4.31 4.79 5.30
N LYS A 20 5.47 4.88 4.65
CA LYS A 20 6.29 3.73 4.31
C LYS A 20 6.84 3.06 5.55
N ILE A 21 6.91 1.74 5.51
CA ILE A 21 7.53 0.90 6.52
C ILE A 21 8.59 0.03 5.86
N PRO A 22 9.55 -0.54 6.61
CA PRO A 22 10.33 -1.66 6.11
C PRO A 22 9.39 -2.76 5.58
N PRO A 23 9.63 -3.30 4.37
CA PRO A 23 8.78 -4.35 3.83
C PRO A 23 8.64 -5.52 4.80
N GLU A 24 7.40 -5.90 5.11
CA GLU A 24 7.06 -6.98 6.05
C GLU A 24 5.95 -7.84 5.47
N LYS A 25 5.97 -9.15 5.72
CA LYS A 25 4.89 -10.04 5.28
C LYS A 25 3.70 -9.99 6.22
N TRP A 26 2.52 -9.72 5.68
CA TRP A 26 1.25 -9.76 6.41
C TRP A 26 0.37 -10.88 5.86
N GLN A 27 -0.38 -11.53 6.75
CA GLN A 27 -1.23 -12.68 6.42
C GLN A 27 -2.51 -12.24 5.69
N LEU A 28 -2.98 -13.06 4.75
CA LEU A 28 -4.29 -12.90 4.09
C LEU A 28 -4.97 -14.28 3.90
N PRO A 29 -5.27 -15.02 4.98
CA PRO A 29 -5.74 -16.39 4.83
C PRO A 29 -7.05 -16.47 4.03
N PRO A 30 -7.23 -17.48 3.15
CA PRO A 30 -6.30 -18.58 2.90
C PRO A 30 -5.23 -18.29 1.81
N LEU A 31 -5.15 -17.05 1.32
CA LEU A 31 -4.30 -16.67 0.20
C LEU A 31 -2.91 -16.22 0.68
N GLY A 32 -1.87 -16.68 -0.01
CA GLY A 32 -0.49 -16.35 0.32
C GLY A 32 0.07 -17.11 1.53
N ASP A 33 -0.69 -18.02 2.15
CA ASP A 33 -0.25 -18.82 3.30
C ASP A 33 1.03 -19.63 2.99
N GLU A 34 1.14 -20.21 1.78
CA GLU A 34 2.35 -20.90 1.32
C GLU A 34 3.58 -19.98 1.24
N GLY A 35 3.35 -18.71 0.92
CA GLY A 35 4.36 -17.66 0.89
C GLY A 35 4.57 -16.98 2.25
N GLY A 36 3.83 -17.33 3.30
CA GLY A 36 3.85 -16.63 4.58
C GLY A 36 3.23 -15.22 4.53
N GLY A 37 2.36 -14.96 3.56
CA GLY A 37 1.66 -13.69 3.36
C GLY A 37 2.24 -12.83 2.24
N PHE A 38 1.70 -11.60 2.12
CA PHE A 38 2.09 -10.63 1.10
C PHE A 38 2.92 -9.49 1.69
N TRP A 39 3.77 -8.88 0.87
CA TRP A 39 4.67 -7.80 1.31
C TRP A 39 3.93 -6.48 1.49
N VAL A 40 3.72 -6.05 2.73
CA VAL A 40 3.23 -4.71 3.06
C VAL A 40 4.40 -3.74 3.11
N VAL A 41 4.24 -2.59 2.45
CA VAL A 41 5.30 -1.57 2.31
C VAL A 41 4.89 -0.21 2.88
N ALA A 42 3.61 0.01 3.19
CA ALA A 42 3.16 1.23 3.85
C ALA A 42 1.85 1.02 4.62
N VAL A 43 1.63 1.83 5.66
CA VAL A 43 0.42 1.79 6.50
C VAL A 43 -0.04 3.22 6.83
N VAL A 44 -1.35 3.47 6.71
CA VAL A 44 -2.00 4.74 7.10
C VAL A 44 -3.33 4.45 7.79
N GLY A 45 -3.39 4.69 9.09
CA GLY A 45 -4.56 4.33 9.89
C GLY A 45 -4.86 2.84 9.78
N GLN A 46 -6.04 2.48 9.27
CA GLN A 46 -6.48 1.09 9.05
C GLN A 46 -6.30 0.62 7.59
N LYS A 47 -5.45 1.27 6.80
CA LYS A 47 -5.16 0.86 5.41
C LYS A 47 -3.68 0.50 5.26
N CYS A 48 -3.40 -0.47 4.40
CA CYS A 48 -2.05 -0.89 4.03
C CYS A 48 -1.86 -0.90 2.52
N VAL A 49 -0.67 -0.52 2.06
CA VAL A 49 -0.21 -0.71 0.68
C VAL A 49 0.62 -1.99 0.66
N TRP A 50 0.29 -2.91 -0.22
CA TRP A 50 0.93 -4.23 -0.27
C TRP A 50 1.20 -4.66 -1.71
N TYR A 51 2.30 -5.39 -1.89
CA TYR A 51 2.70 -5.99 -3.15
C TYR A 51 2.18 -7.42 -3.24
N ASN A 52 1.45 -7.69 -4.30
CA ASN A 52 0.98 -9.01 -4.67
C ASN A 52 1.99 -9.61 -5.65
N ASP A 53 2.80 -10.55 -5.18
CA ASP A 53 3.85 -11.23 -5.93
C ASP A 53 3.31 -12.25 -6.95
N ILE A 54 2.05 -12.66 -6.83
CA ILE A 54 1.37 -13.52 -7.82
C ILE A 54 0.96 -12.70 -9.06
N GLU A 55 0.49 -11.48 -8.84
CA GLU A 55 -0.04 -10.58 -9.89
C GLU A 55 0.99 -9.52 -10.33
N GLU A 56 2.15 -9.49 -9.67
CA GLU A 56 3.24 -8.52 -9.88
C GLU A 56 2.78 -7.04 -9.77
N GLY A 57 1.98 -6.71 -8.76
CA GLY A 57 1.46 -5.33 -8.60
C GLY A 57 1.10 -4.92 -7.19
N PHE A 58 0.96 -3.60 -6.99
CA PHE A 58 0.59 -3.02 -5.71
C PHE A 58 -0.93 -2.87 -5.56
N ASN A 59 -1.38 -3.04 -4.31
CA ASN A 59 -2.76 -2.99 -3.90
C ASN A 59 -2.90 -2.16 -2.61
N ILE A 60 -4.09 -1.60 -2.39
CA ILE A 60 -4.46 -0.97 -1.12
C ILE A 60 -5.64 -1.73 -0.54
N SER A 61 -5.56 -2.07 0.74
CA SER A 61 -6.64 -2.75 1.43
C SER A 61 -6.74 -2.28 2.87
N ARG A 62 -7.86 -2.58 3.52
CA ARG A 62 -7.95 -2.39 4.95
C ARG A 62 -7.11 -3.44 5.67
N ALA A 63 -6.64 -3.08 6.85
CA ALA A 63 -6.04 -3.98 7.82
C ALA A 63 -7.05 -4.19 8.95
N SER A 64 -7.49 -5.43 9.17
CA SER A 64 -8.35 -5.76 10.33
C SER A 64 -7.59 -5.58 11.64
N GLN A 65 -6.29 -5.88 11.60
CA GLN A 65 -5.30 -5.65 12.63
C GLN A 65 -3.92 -5.55 11.97
N PHE A 66 -2.94 -5.00 12.69
CA PHE A 66 -1.55 -5.04 12.22
C PHE A 66 -1.11 -6.49 11.94
N GLY A 67 -0.47 -6.72 10.80
CA GLY A 67 -0.06 -8.05 10.36
C GLY A 67 -1.12 -8.82 9.56
N GLN A 68 -2.34 -8.28 9.35
CA GLN A 68 -3.39 -8.95 8.60
C GLN A 68 -4.08 -8.05 7.56
N ILE A 69 -4.03 -8.46 6.30
CA ILE A 69 -4.73 -7.80 5.19
C ILE A 69 -6.18 -8.30 5.21
N SER A 70 -7.15 -7.41 5.04
CA SER A 70 -8.57 -7.78 5.18
C SER A 70 -9.20 -8.32 3.90
N ARG A 71 -8.68 -7.96 2.72
CA ARG A 71 -9.29 -8.30 1.43
C ARG A 71 -8.22 -8.40 0.34
N TYR A 72 -8.31 -9.45 -0.48
CA TYR A 72 -7.46 -9.63 -1.65
C TYR A 72 -7.81 -8.65 -2.77
N SER A 73 -6.81 -8.29 -3.56
CA SER A 73 -6.96 -7.58 -4.83
C SER A 73 -5.85 -8.00 -5.79
N CYS A 74 -6.14 -7.92 -7.08
CA CYS A 74 -5.32 -8.41 -8.17
C CYS A 74 -4.93 -7.29 -9.14
N ASN A 75 -4.64 -6.10 -8.60
CA ASN A 75 -4.21 -4.99 -9.45
C ASN A 75 -2.73 -5.16 -9.81
N GLN A 76 -2.41 -4.81 -11.05
CA GLN A 76 -1.06 -4.80 -11.62
C GLN A 76 -0.48 -3.38 -11.64
N THR A 77 -0.77 -2.59 -10.59
CA THR A 77 -0.42 -1.16 -10.56
C THR A 77 0.96 -0.94 -9.96
N ASP A 78 1.76 -0.08 -10.58
CA ASP A 78 3.06 0.34 -10.06
C ASP A 78 2.97 1.16 -8.78
N LEU A 79 4.03 1.13 -7.97
CA LEU A 79 4.11 1.86 -6.71
C LEU A 79 3.90 3.38 -6.89
N LEU A 80 4.55 3.98 -7.89
CA LEU A 80 4.43 5.42 -8.13
C LEU A 80 2.98 5.81 -8.41
N ILE A 81 2.29 5.04 -9.26
CA ILE A 81 0.91 5.30 -9.66
C ILE A 81 -0.03 5.13 -8.48
N ILE A 82 0.08 4.03 -7.74
CA ILE A 82 -0.83 3.75 -6.62
C ILE A 82 -0.67 4.77 -5.49
N ILE A 83 0.56 5.20 -5.19
CA ILE A 83 0.81 6.20 -4.13
C ILE A 83 0.37 7.60 -4.57
N SER A 84 0.57 7.96 -5.84
CA SER A 84 0.09 9.24 -6.37
C SER A 84 -1.43 9.34 -6.31
N ASN A 85 -2.13 8.28 -6.73
CA ASN A 85 -3.59 8.21 -6.64
C ASN A 85 -4.06 8.21 -5.18
N TYR A 86 -3.39 7.46 -4.31
CA TYR A 86 -3.76 7.40 -2.91
C TYR A 86 -3.58 8.73 -2.19
N HIS A 87 -2.49 9.45 -2.47
CA HIS A 87 -2.26 10.79 -1.94
C HIS A 87 -3.38 11.77 -2.36
N HIS A 88 -3.78 11.74 -3.64
CA HIS A 88 -4.88 12.57 -4.14
C HIS A 88 -6.21 12.26 -3.43
N ASP A 89 -6.57 10.98 -3.32
CA ASP A 89 -7.81 10.56 -2.65
C ASP A 89 -7.78 10.86 -1.15
N PHE A 90 -6.61 10.74 -0.52
CA PHE A 90 -6.41 11.09 0.88
C PHE A 90 -6.65 12.58 1.13
N LEU A 91 -6.11 13.46 0.27
CA LEU A 91 -6.35 14.91 0.36
C LEU A 91 -7.81 15.29 0.14
N LYS A 92 -8.51 14.59 -0.76
CA LYS A 92 -9.94 14.80 -0.96
C LYS A 92 -10.76 14.40 0.27
N ALA A 93 -10.44 13.26 0.88
CA ALA A 93 -11.13 12.78 2.07
C ALA A 93 -11.03 13.78 3.22
N ILE A 94 -9.82 14.28 3.52
CA ILE A 94 -9.63 15.28 4.60
C ILE A 94 -10.32 16.61 4.30
N ALA A 95 -10.41 17.03 3.04
CA ALA A 95 -11.06 18.29 2.66
C ALA A 95 -12.59 18.19 2.71
N SER A 96 -13.16 16.99 2.55
CA SER A 96 -14.60 16.75 2.69
C SER A 96 -15.06 16.63 4.15
N GLU A 97 -14.13 16.49 5.08
CA GLU A 97 -14.38 16.40 6.52
C GLU A 97 -14.18 17.74 7.26
N ALA A 98 -13.74 18.79 6.55
CA ALA A 98 -13.48 20.14 7.06
C ALA A 98 -14.60 21.12 6.70
#